data_AF-A0AAU2HIM4-F1
#
_entry.id   AF-A0AAU2HIM4-F1
#
_cell.length_a   1.000
_cell.length_b   1.000
_cell.length_c   1.000
_cell.angle_alpha   90.00
_cell.angle_beta   90.00
_cell.angle_gamma   90.00
#
_symmetry.space_group_name_H-M   'P 1'
#
loop_
_entity.id
_entity.type
_entity.pdbx_description
1 polymer ?
#
loop_
_entity_poly.entity_id
_entity_poly.type
_entity_poly.pdbx_seq_one_letter_code
_entity_poly.pdbx_strand_id
1 'polypeptide(L)'
;MRAWILGGSWIGCGEIDTDEGRCVVVVVAARPTPVSDDLPQDASWLDRIIATTGHRGKREYAIDWAAAEARLGSRLPTDYKRMAERFGYGSFDGFVDLAVPGWPSEASDPVGDALQIAQWARTYGRSLRKPHQPFPAPGGLLRRAFTEQADDFFWLTEDPDPDRWPVVACGELAEWSRFDGSTT
;
A
#
# COMPACT_ATOMS: atom_id res chain seq x y z
N MET A 1 -22.20 -11.99 0.96
CA MET A 1 -21.43 -12.15 -0.29
C MET A 1 -20.25 -11.20 -0.23
N ARG A 2 -19.02 -11.72 -0.29
CA ARG A 2 -17.78 -10.92 -0.37
C ARG A 2 -17.13 -11.24 -1.70
N ALA A 3 -16.60 -10.24 -2.41
CA ALA A 3 -16.01 -10.43 -3.73
C ALA A 3 -14.63 -9.77 -3.80
N TRP A 4 -13.71 -10.47 -4.44
CA TRP A 4 -12.33 -10.06 -4.70
C TRP A 4 -12.04 -10.17 -6.18
N ILE A 5 -10.90 -9.61 -6.57
CA ILE A 5 -10.41 -9.62 -7.94
C ILE A 5 -9.13 -10.42 -7.93
N LEU A 6 -9.02 -11.37 -8.86
CA LEU A 6 -7.82 -12.14 -9.12
C LEU A 6 -7.65 -12.21 -10.63
N GLY A 7 -6.69 -11.48 -11.18
CA GLY A 7 -6.53 -11.30 -12.63
C GLY A 7 -7.78 -10.70 -13.30
N GLY A 8 -8.07 -11.13 -14.53
CA GLY A 8 -9.24 -10.71 -15.32
C GLY A 8 -10.58 -11.31 -14.88
N SER A 9 -10.71 -11.75 -13.63
CA SER A 9 -11.91 -12.43 -13.13
C SER A 9 -12.39 -11.86 -11.81
N TRP A 10 -13.71 -11.83 -11.64
CA TRP A 10 -14.36 -11.65 -10.35
C TRP A 10 -14.42 -12.99 -9.62
N ILE A 11 -14.05 -12.99 -8.34
CA ILE A 11 -14.26 -14.12 -7.44
C ILE A 11 -15.21 -13.67 -6.33
N GLY A 12 -16.41 -14.24 -6.27
CA GLY A 12 -17.37 -14.01 -5.20
C GLY A 12 -17.51 -15.23 -4.30
N CYS A 13 -17.61 -15.05 -2.99
CA CYS A 13 -18.05 -16.11 -2.07
C CYS A 13 -19.40 -15.78 -1.43
N GLY A 14 -20.23 -16.80 -1.25
CA GLY A 14 -21.55 -16.68 -0.63
C GLY A 14 -22.05 -18.02 -0.11
N GLU A 15 -23.12 -17.99 0.66
CA GLU A 15 -23.85 -19.18 1.06
C GLU A 15 -25.08 -19.34 0.17
N ILE A 16 -25.37 -20.58 -0.22
CA ILE A 16 -26.63 -20.95 -0.84
C ILE A 16 -27.30 -22.04 -0.01
N ASP A 17 -28.63 -22.03 0.04
CA ASP A 17 -29.41 -23.14 0.55
C ASP A 17 -29.57 -24.17 -0.59
N THR A 18 -29.19 -25.43 -0.33
CA THR A 18 -29.42 -26.57 -1.22
C THR A 18 -30.36 -27.57 -0.54
N ASP A 19 -30.82 -28.58 -1.29
CA ASP A 19 -31.64 -29.67 -0.74
C ASP A 19 -30.92 -30.47 0.37
N GLU A 20 -29.58 -30.38 0.45
CA GLU A 20 -28.74 -31.02 1.46
C GLU A 20 -28.36 -30.07 2.61
N GLY A 21 -28.83 -28.81 2.59
CA GLY A 21 -28.56 -27.79 3.59
C GLY A 21 -27.75 -26.60 3.05
N ARG A 22 -27.21 -25.78 3.95
CA ARG A 22 -26.40 -24.60 3.57
C ARG A 22 -25.01 -25.01 3.12
N CYS A 23 -24.60 -24.53 1.95
CA CYS A 23 -23.23 -24.69 1.49
C CYS A 23 -22.61 -23.35 1.07
N VAL A 24 -21.30 -23.23 1.24
CA VAL A 24 -20.51 -22.09 0.78
C VAL A 24 -20.11 -22.33 -0.68
N VAL A 25 -20.38 -21.36 -1.53
CA VAL A 25 -20.02 -21.38 -2.95
C VAL A 25 -19.01 -20.30 -3.28
N VAL A 26 -18.16 -20.60 -4.25
CA VAL A 26 -17.24 -19.67 -4.90
C VAL A 26 -17.69 -19.51 -6.35
N VAL A 27 -17.97 -18.28 -6.77
CA VAL A 27 -18.33 -17.92 -8.14
C VAL A 27 -17.15 -17.23 -8.79
N VAL A 28 -16.69 -17.76 -9.92
CA VAL A 28 -15.67 -17.12 -10.75
C VAL A 28 -16.32 -16.64 -12.04
N ALA A 29 -16.34 -15.33 -12.27
CA ALA A 29 -16.89 -14.74 -13.49
C ALA A 29 -15.79 -14.01 -14.25
N ALA A 30 -15.64 -14.34 -15.54
CA ALA A 30 -14.71 -13.63 -16.42
C ALA A 30 -15.14 -12.17 -16.55
N ARG A 31 -14.21 -11.25 -16.34
CA ARG A 31 -14.38 -9.83 -16.64
C ARG A 31 -13.57 -9.53 -17.89
N PRO A 32 -14.18 -9.10 -19.01
CA PRO A 32 -13.41 -8.35 -20.00
C PRO A 32 -12.89 -7.10 -19.29
N THR A 33 -11.56 -6.98 -19.18
CA THR A 33 -10.85 -5.84 -18.59
C THR A 33 -11.51 -4.55 -19.10
N PRO A 34 -12.13 -3.71 -18.26
CA PRO A 34 -12.71 -2.50 -18.79
C PRO A 34 -11.57 -1.53 -19.07
N VAL A 35 -11.33 -1.36 -20.37
CA VAL A 35 -11.23 -0.08 -21.06
C VAL A 35 -10.57 1.04 -20.26
N SER A 36 -9.26 0.93 -20.03
CA SER A 36 -8.43 2.12 -19.79
C SER A 36 -8.59 3.17 -20.90
N ASP A 37 -8.98 2.69 -22.10
CA ASP A 37 -9.10 3.47 -23.32
C ASP A 37 -10.37 4.35 -23.37
N ASP A 38 -11.37 4.11 -22.51
CA ASP A 38 -12.62 4.90 -22.43
C ASP A 38 -12.54 6.02 -21.38
N LEU A 39 -11.46 6.09 -20.60
CA LEU A 39 -11.28 7.15 -19.62
C LEU A 39 -10.84 8.46 -20.29
N PRO A 40 -11.33 9.61 -19.82
CA PRO A 40 -10.83 10.92 -20.26
C PRO A 40 -9.30 10.99 -20.21
N GLN A 41 -8.69 11.70 -21.14
CA GLN A 41 -7.22 11.79 -21.22
C GLN A 41 -6.60 12.42 -19.95
N ASP A 42 -7.35 13.25 -19.25
CA ASP A 42 -7.04 13.89 -17.97
C ASP A 42 -7.40 13.04 -16.74
N ALA A 43 -7.91 11.82 -16.93
CA ALA A 43 -8.18 10.90 -15.83
C ALA A 43 -6.87 10.60 -15.08
N SER A 44 -6.91 10.84 -13.77
CA SER A 44 -5.78 10.57 -12.90
C SER A 44 -5.43 9.08 -12.92
N TRP A 45 -4.19 8.75 -12.56
CA TRP A 45 -3.79 7.35 -12.41
C TRP A 45 -4.69 6.59 -11.42
N LEU A 46 -5.18 7.28 -10.37
CA LEU A 46 -6.12 6.71 -9.42
C LEU A 46 -7.47 6.35 -10.07
N ASP A 47 -7.99 7.21 -10.94
CA ASP A 47 -9.24 6.94 -11.69
C ASP A 47 -9.08 5.73 -12.62
N ARG A 48 -7.90 5.59 -13.24
CA ARG A 48 -7.55 4.44 -14.07
C ARG A 48 -7.53 3.14 -13.27
N ILE A 49 -6.92 3.12 -12.09
CA ILE A 49 -6.97 1.92 -11.23
C ILE A 49 -8.39 1.62 -10.79
N ILE A 50 -9.17 2.63 -10.40
CA ILE A 50 -10.56 2.42 -9.97
C ILE A 50 -11.38 1.81 -11.11
N ALA A 51 -11.21 2.29 -12.34
CA ALA A 51 -11.90 1.74 -13.50
C ALA A 51 -11.48 0.29 -13.77
N THR A 52 -10.17 0.03 -13.85
CA THR A 52 -9.61 -1.30 -14.12
C THR A 52 -10.01 -2.31 -13.05
N THR A 53 -9.88 -1.94 -11.77
CA THR A 53 -10.28 -2.80 -10.64
C THR A 53 -11.79 -2.83 -10.47
N GLY A 54 -12.57 -1.86 -10.94
CA GLY A 54 -14.01 -1.81 -10.61
C GLY A 54 -14.27 -1.70 -9.12
N HIS A 55 -13.32 -1.16 -8.35
CA HIS A 55 -13.41 -1.04 -6.91
C HIS A 55 -14.64 -0.18 -6.51
N ARG A 56 -15.59 -0.80 -5.80
CA ARG A 56 -16.87 -0.22 -5.37
C ARG A 56 -17.03 -0.20 -3.84
N GLY A 57 -15.96 -0.54 -3.10
CA GLY A 57 -16.00 -0.70 -1.65
C GLY A 57 -16.32 0.60 -0.91
N LYS A 58 -17.30 0.56 -0.01
CA LYS A 58 -17.49 1.56 1.03
C LYS A 58 -16.71 1.10 2.27
N ARG A 59 -16.00 2.05 2.89
CA ARG A 59 -15.03 1.89 3.98
C ARG A 59 -15.59 1.11 5.19
N GLU A 60 -14.72 0.33 5.82
CA GLU A 60 -14.92 -0.13 7.22
C GLU A 60 -14.00 0.61 8.22
N TYR A 61 -12.98 1.36 7.76
CA TYR A 61 -12.01 2.03 8.64
C TYR A 61 -11.64 3.43 8.16
N ALA A 62 -11.49 4.38 9.09
CA ALA A 62 -11.03 5.75 8.82
C ALA A 62 -9.62 5.91 9.40
N ILE A 63 -8.69 6.43 8.59
CA ILE A 63 -7.30 6.65 8.99
C ILE A 63 -7.20 8.03 9.66
N ASP A 64 -6.73 8.08 10.90
CA ASP A 64 -6.42 9.35 11.57
C ASP A 64 -5.04 9.86 11.12
N TRP A 65 -5.03 10.59 10.01
CA TRP A 65 -3.81 11.15 9.44
C TRP A 65 -3.12 12.14 10.38
N ALA A 66 -3.89 12.94 11.13
CA ALA A 66 -3.33 13.93 12.03
C ALA A 66 -2.54 13.25 13.16
N ALA A 67 -3.10 12.18 13.74
CA ALA A 67 -2.40 11.37 14.74
C ALA A 67 -1.17 10.66 14.16
N ALA A 68 -1.29 10.11 12.94
CA ALA A 68 -0.19 9.42 12.27
C ALA A 68 1.00 10.38 11.99
N GLU A 69 0.74 11.53 11.39
CA GLU A 69 1.76 12.54 11.05
C GLU A 69 2.36 13.18 12.31
N ALA A 70 1.56 13.42 13.35
CA ALA A 70 2.06 13.93 14.63
C ALA A 70 3.01 12.92 15.31
N ARG A 71 2.68 11.62 15.27
CA ARG A 71 3.52 10.56 15.83
C ARG A 71 4.80 10.34 15.01
N LEU A 72 4.71 10.45 13.69
CA LEU A 72 5.84 10.35 12.78
C LEU A 72 6.77 11.58 12.89
N GLY A 73 6.23 12.75 13.22
CA GLY A 73 6.96 14.02 13.21
C GLY A 73 7.18 14.58 11.80
N SER A 74 6.50 14.02 10.79
CA SER A 74 6.54 14.49 9.41
C SER A 74 5.19 14.24 8.75
N ARG A 75 4.88 15.05 7.73
CA ARG A 75 3.74 14.82 6.85
C ARG A 75 4.00 13.63 5.94
N LEU A 76 2.94 12.94 5.53
CA LEU A 76 3.00 11.90 4.50
C LEU A 76 2.56 12.46 3.14
N PRO A 77 3.04 11.87 2.03
CA PRO A 77 2.67 12.31 0.69
C PRO A 77 1.16 12.30 0.47
N THR A 78 0.66 13.34 -0.18
CA THR A 78 -0.76 13.60 -0.40
C THR A 78 -1.39 12.56 -1.32
N ASP A 79 -0.67 12.14 -2.35
CA ASP A 79 -1.09 11.11 -3.30
C ASP A 79 -1.28 9.74 -2.63
N TYR A 80 -0.36 9.37 -1.75
CA TYR A 80 -0.42 8.17 -0.94
C TYR A 80 -1.61 8.22 0.02
N LYS A 81 -1.86 9.35 0.70
CA LYS A 81 -3.03 9.49 1.57
C LYS A 81 -4.33 9.28 0.79
N ARG A 82 -4.46 9.83 -0.42
CA ARG A 82 -5.63 9.58 -1.30
C ARG A 82 -5.74 8.11 -1.68
N MET A 83 -4.63 7.46 -2.01
CA MET A 83 -4.58 6.04 -2.36
C MET A 83 -5.03 5.17 -1.18
N ALA A 84 -4.44 5.38 0.01
CA ALA A 84 -4.79 4.67 1.23
C ALA A 84 -6.23 4.94 1.68
N GLU A 85 -6.73 6.17 1.54
CA GLU A 85 -8.13 6.51 1.82
C GLU A 85 -9.13 5.85 0.87
N ARG A 86 -8.68 5.49 -0.33
CA ARG A 86 -9.51 4.94 -1.39
C ARG A 86 -9.52 3.42 -1.38
N PHE A 87 -8.35 2.79 -1.29
CA PHE A 87 -8.22 1.33 -1.32
C PHE A 87 -8.25 0.72 0.09
N GLY A 88 -7.94 1.50 1.13
CA GLY A 88 -7.83 1.00 2.49
C GLY A 88 -6.71 -0.02 2.61
N TYR A 89 -6.87 -0.91 3.58
CA TYR A 89 -5.97 -2.05 3.78
C TYR A 89 -6.23 -3.11 2.70
N GLY A 90 -5.15 -3.66 2.15
CA GLY A 90 -5.20 -4.75 1.19
C GLY A 90 -4.01 -4.75 0.25
N SER A 91 -4.04 -5.74 -0.64
CA SER A 91 -3.01 -5.98 -1.62
C SER A 91 -3.48 -5.60 -3.02
N PHE A 92 -2.62 -4.96 -3.80
CA PHE A 92 -2.81 -4.87 -5.25
C PHE A 92 -2.38 -6.20 -5.89
N ASP A 93 -3.32 -6.82 -6.60
CA ASP A 93 -3.14 -8.14 -7.26
C ASP A 93 -2.76 -9.30 -6.33
N GLY A 94 -2.96 -9.14 -5.01
CA GLY A 94 -2.52 -10.13 -4.04
C GLY A 94 -0.99 -10.18 -3.86
N PHE A 95 -0.27 -9.20 -4.40
CA PHE A 95 1.18 -9.19 -4.41
C PHE A 95 1.82 -8.01 -3.67
N VAL A 96 1.27 -6.80 -3.80
CA VAL A 96 1.82 -5.59 -3.17
C VAL A 96 0.87 -5.05 -2.11
N ASP A 97 1.25 -5.17 -0.85
CA ASP A 97 0.52 -4.61 0.29
C ASP A 97 0.93 -3.17 0.56
N LEU A 98 -0.06 -2.29 0.70
CA LEU A 98 0.18 -0.95 1.22
C LEU A 98 0.39 -1.01 2.73
N ALA A 99 1.49 -0.43 3.21
CA ALA A 99 1.60 -0.08 4.62
C ALA A 99 0.64 1.09 4.87
N VAL A 100 -0.25 1.00 5.85
CA VAL A 100 -1.28 2.00 6.17
C VAL A 100 -1.32 2.23 7.68
N PRO A 101 -1.26 3.48 8.17
CA PRO A 101 -1.20 3.77 9.60
C PRO A 101 -2.36 3.16 10.39
N GLY A 102 -2.06 2.72 11.62
CA GLY A 102 -3.07 2.20 12.56
C GLY A 102 -3.55 0.78 12.29
N TRP A 103 -2.93 0.04 11.36
CA TRP A 103 -3.22 -1.38 11.20
C TRP A 103 -2.68 -2.20 12.38
N PRO A 104 -3.37 -3.28 12.81
CA PRO A 104 -2.95 -4.06 13.98
C PRO A 104 -1.62 -4.80 13.82
N SER A 105 -1.15 -5.08 12.59
CA SER A 105 0.17 -5.70 12.38
C SER A 105 1.25 -4.63 12.26
N GLU A 106 2.33 -4.80 13.04
CA GLU A 106 3.48 -3.88 13.07
C GLU A 106 4.11 -3.68 11.69
N ALA A 107 4.17 -4.73 10.88
CA ALA A 107 4.73 -4.66 9.52
C ALA A 107 3.91 -3.74 8.58
N SER A 108 2.61 -3.59 8.84
CA SER A 108 1.71 -2.83 7.99
C SER A 108 1.43 -1.43 8.52
N ASP A 109 1.88 -1.06 9.72
CA ASP A 109 1.84 0.32 10.23
C ASP A 109 3.17 1.04 9.92
N PRO A 110 3.23 1.88 8.87
CA PRO A 110 4.48 2.51 8.46
C PRO A 110 5.05 3.46 9.52
N VAL A 111 4.19 4.02 10.38
CA VAL A 111 4.64 4.91 11.46
C VAL A 111 5.26 4.11 12.59
N GLY A 112 4.64 2.99 12.98
CA GLY A 112 5.16 2.12 14.03
C GLY A 112 6.50 1.50 13.63
N ASP A 113 6.57 0.95 12.42
CA ASP A 113 7.77 0.36 11.84
C ASP A 113 8.94 1.36 11.81
N ALA A 114 8.70 2.57 11.31
CA ALA A 114 9.74 3.60 11.24
C ALA A 114 10.33 3.93 12.62
N LEU A 115 9.48 4.12 13.64
CA LEU A 115 9.93 4.44 14.99
C LEU A 115 10.73 3.30 15.62
N GLN A 116 10.32 2.05 15.39
CA GLN A 116 11.02 0.87 15.88
C GLN A 116 12.38 0.71 15.21
N ILE A 117 12.46 0.83 13.89
CA ILE A 117 13.73 0.74 13.14
C ILE A 117 14.68 1.88 13.60
N ALA A 118 14.17 3.10 13.77
CA ALA A 118 14.95 4.22 14.27
C ALA A 118 15.46 4.00 15.71
N GLN A 119 14.64 3.41 16.58
CA GLN A 119 15.04 3.05 17.93
C GLN A 119 16.13 1.98 17.91
N TRP A 120 15.96 0.92 17.11
CA TRP A 120 16.93 -0.14 16.96
C TRP A 120 18.28 0.39 16.47
N ALA A 121 18.27 1.23 15.43
CA ALA A 121 19.49 1.81 14.87
C ALA A 121 20.25 2.67 15.90
N ARG A 122 19.53 3.42 16.75
CA ARG A 122 20.13 4.18 17.86
C ARG A 122 20.73 3.27 18.93
N THR A 123 20.02 2.21 19.31
CA THR A 123 20.47 1.26 20.35
C THR A 123 21.73 0.51 19.93
N TYR A 124 21.82 0.09 18.67
CA TYR A 124 22.91 -0.78 18.19
C TYR A 124 23.96 -0.06 17.33
N GLY A 125 23.79 1.24 17.05
CA GLY A 125 24.73 2.04 16.27
C GLY A 125 24.92 1.56 14.82
N ARG A 126 23.93 0.85 14.25
CA ARG A 126 23.99 0.29 12.89
C ARG A 126 22.64 0.37 12.19
N SER A 127 22.63 0.53 10.87
CA SER A 127 21.43 0.45 10.04
C SER A 127 21.28 -0.95 9.45
N LEU A 128 20.05 -1.47 9.43
CA LEU A 128 19.70 -2.74 8.77
C LEU A 128 19.65 -2.62 7.24
N ARG A 129 19.49 -1.41 6.70
CA ARG A 129 19.24 -1.16 5.27
C ARG A 129 20.30 -0.25 4.64
N LYS A 130 21.55 -0.69 4.65
CA LYS A 130 22.65 0.05 3.99
C LYS A 130 22.43 0.10 2.46
N PRO A 131 22.81 1.19 1.77
CA PRO A 131 23.55 2.36 2.29
C PRO A 131 22.69 3.39 3.03
N HIS A 132 21.36 3.23 3.06
CA HIS A 132 20.46 4.22 3.61
C HIS A 132 20.33 4.18 5.14
N GLN A 133 20.00 5.33 5.71
CA GLN A 133 19.65 5.45 7.12
C GLN A 133 18.15 5.25 7.29
N PRO A 134 17.67 4.84 8.48
CA PRO A 134 16.24 4.89 8.76
C PRO A 134 15.77 6.34 8.98
N PHE A 135 14.54 6.63 8.57
CA PHE A 135 13.84 7.84 9.02
C PHE A 135 13.84 7.90 10.56
N PRO A 136 14.04 9.06 11.22
CA PRO A 136 14.00 10.43 10.69
C PRO A 136 15.37 11.03 10.32
N ALA A 137 16.42 10.23 10.10
CA ALA A 137 17.66 10.79 9.57
C ALA A 137 17.39 11.44 8.20
N PRO A 138 18.03 12.58 7.85
CA PRO A 138 17.87 13.20 6.53
C PRO A 138 18.17 12.21 5.39
N GLY A 139 17.28 12.12 4.39
CA GLY A 139 17.39 11.10 3.35
C GLY A 139 17.18 9.67 3.88
N GLY A 140 16.46 9.53 4.99
CA GLY A 140 16.16 8.25 5.61
C GLY A 140 15.00 7.55 4.93
N LEU A 141 14.95 6.23 5.07
CA LEU A 141 13.89 5.39 4.50
C LEU A 141 12.67 5.34 5.41
N LEU A 142 11.49 5.51 4.81
CA LEU A 142 10.18 5.31 5.41
C LEU A 142 9.39 4.32 4.56
N ARG A 143 8.99 3.16 5.12
CA ARG A 143 8.30 2.12 4.34
C ARG A 143 6.93 2.61 3.88
N ARG A 144 6.57 2.33 2.63
CA ARG A 144 5.26 2.64 2.03
C ARG A 144 4.47 1.41 1.60
N ALA A 145 5.17 0.36 1.20
CA ALA A 145 4.57 -0.87 0.72
C ALA A 145 5.60 -2.00 0.83
N PHE A 146 5.11 -3.24 0.77
CA PHE A 146 5.93 -4.43 0.75
C PHE A 146 5.22 -5.53 -0.04
N THR A 147 5.97 -6.55 -0.46
CA THR A 147 5.43 -7.78 -1.05
C THR A 147 5.54 -8.93 -0.06
N GLU A 148 4.75 -9.99 -0.27
CA GLU A 148 4.89 -11.23 0.50
C GLU A 148 6.27 -11.88 0.31
N GLN A 149 6.96 -11.59 -0.80
CA GLN A 149 8.30 -12.07 -1.11
C GLN A 149 9.42 -11.22 -0.48
N ALA A 150 9.06 -10.33 0.46
CA ALA A 150 9.98 -9.45 1.18
C ALA A 150 10.67 -8.37 0.31
N ASP A 151 10.12 -8.03 -0.85
CA ASP A 151 10.49 -6.78 -1.50
C ASP A 151 9.86 -5.63 -0.74
N ASP A 152 10.65 -4.64 -0.38
CA ASP A 152 10.16 -3.47 0.32
C ASP A 152 10.27 -2.22 -0.54
N PHE A 153 9.26 -1.36 -0.44
CA PHE A 153 9.23 -0.05 -1.07
C PHE A 153 9.27 1.03 0.00
N PHE A 154 10.13 2.03 -0.19
CA PHE A 154 10.33 3.14 0.74
C PHE A 154 10.16 4.47 0.05
N TRP A 155 9.73 5.48 0.78
CA TRP A 155 10.07 6.85 0.48
C TRP A 155 11.48 7.16 0.96
N LEU A 156 12.26 7.84 0.12
CA LEU A 156 13.52 8.45 0.52
C LEU A 156 13.25 9.90 0.94
N THR A 157 13.36 10.19 2.23
CA THR A 157 12.95 11.47 2.83
C THR A 157 14.01 12.58 2.67
N GLU A 158 14.42 12.83 1.43
CA GLU A 158 15.51 13.76 1.09
C GLU A 158 15.05 15.20 0.81
N ASP A 159 13.79 15.41 0.43
CA ASP A 159 13.19 16.73 0.19
C ASP A 159 12.36 17.17 1.42
N PRO A 160 12.35 18.46 1.80
CA PRO A 160 11.43 18.94 2.85
C PRO A 160 9.94 18.81 2.48
N ASP A 161 9.60 18.76 1.20
CA ASP A 161 8.24 18.53 0.69
C ASP A 161 7.99 17.02 0.48
N PRO A 162 7.11 16.38 1.28
CA PRO A 162 6.83 14.95 1.15
C PRO A 162 6.25 14.55 -0.21
N ASP A 163 5.56 15.48 -0.90
CA ASP A 163 5.00 15.21 -2.22
C ASP A 163 6.09 15.08 -3.31
N ARG A 164 7.36 15.30 -2.95
CA ARG A 164 8.54 15.14 -3.81
C ARG A 164 9.45 13.99 -3.41
N TRP A 165 9.10 13.24 -2.37
CA TRP A 165 9.92 12.10 -1.96
C TRP A 165 9.90 11.02 -3.05
N PRO A 166 11.05 10.63 -3.60
CA PRO A 166 11.12 9.52 -4.54
C PRO A 166 10.84 8.20 -3.82
N VAL A 167 10.44 7.19 -4.59
CA VAL A 167 10.32 5.82 -4.10
C VAL A 167 11.59 5.05 -4.41
N VAL A 168 12.09 4.29 -3.44
CA VAL A 168 13.15 3.30 -3.63
C VAL A 168 12.63 1.91 -3.32
N ALA A 169 12.85 0.97 -4.23
CA ALA A 169 12.59 -0.45 -4.03
C ALA A 169 13.88 -1.14 -3.59
N CYS A 170 13.75 -2.05 -2.62
CA CYS A 170 14.79 -2.96 -2.19
C CYS A 170 14.31 -4.39 -2.44
N GLY A 171 14.92 -5.06 -3.41
CA GLY A 171 14.61 -6.46 -3.70
C GLY A 171 15.23 -7.41 -2.67
N GLU A 172 14.82 -8.68 -2.71
CA GLU A 172 15.33 -9.77 -1.84
C GLU A 172 16.88 -9.86 -1.81
N LEU A 173 17.55 -9.57 -2.93
CA LEU A 173 19.01 -9.57 -3.05
C LEU A 173 19.70 -8.27 -2.58
N ALA A 174 18.98 -7.40 -1.88
CA ALA A 174 19.41 -6.06 -1.46
C ALA A 174 19.82 -5.15 -2.63
N GLU A 175 19.18 -5.35 -3.78
CA GLU A 175 19.30 -4.50 -4.96
C GLU A 175 18.38 -3.29 -4.84
N TRP A 176 18.91 -2.11 -5.16
CA TRP A 176 18.21 -0.84 -5.01
C TRP A 176 17.80 -0.28 -6.37
N SER A 177 16.52 0.03 -6.53
CA SER A 177 15.99 0.73 -7.69
C SER A 177 15.27 1.99 -7.25
N ARG A 178 15.54 3.13 -7.92
CA ARG A 178 14.92 4.41 -7.60
C ARG A 178 13.90 4.80 -8.68
N PHE A 179 12.78 5.34 -8.23
CA PHE A 179 11.70 5.85 -9.05
C PHE A 179 11.38 7.27 -8.57
N ASP A 180 11.36 8.22 -9.51
CA ASP A 180 10.98 9.59 -9.18
C ASP A 180 9.46 9.68 -9.01
N GLY A 181 9.02 10.47 -8.01
CA GLY A 181 7.61 10.57 -7.61
C GLY A 181 7.29 9.83 -6.31
N SER A 182 6.33 10.37 -5.53
CA SER A 182 5.96 9.85 -4.20
C SER A 182 5.00 8.67 -4.23
N THR A 183 4.21 8.56 -5.30
CA THR A 183 3.33 7.42 -5.58
C THR A 183 3.16 7.19 -7.09
N THR A 184 3.30 8.25 -7.90
CA THR A 184 3.16 8.24 -9.38
C THR A 184 4.43 8.70 -10.07
#